data_AF-A0A7C4SZF2-F1
#
_entry.id   AF-A0A7C4SZF2-F1
#
_cell.length_a   1.000
_cell.length_b   1.000
_cell.length_c   1.000
_cell.angle_alpha   90.00
_cell.angle_beta   90.00
_cell.angle_gamma   90.00
#
_symmetry.space_group_name_H-M   'P 1'
#
loop_
_entity.id
_entity.type
_entity.pdbx_description
1 polymer ?
#
loop_
_entity_poly.entity_id
_entity_poly.type
_entity_poly.pdbx_seq_one_letter_code
_entity_poly.pdbx_strand_id
1 'polypeptide(L)'
;CVATRDADTGVMRVYVDGSLEAQATGPAGTKDAPATLRIGSLQTGINFLAGQIDEVKLYNYPLTDLTIASQYYGMTGKSPCVQSLKPETKYDLNADCIVDLSDFADFAAHWLNCGLYPVCK
;
A
#
# COMPACT_ATOMS: atom_id res chain seq x y z
N CYS A 1 1.71 7.37 7.11
CA CYS A 1 0.82 6.21 7.30
C CYS A 1 -0.63 6.66 7.11
N VAL A 2 -1.43 5.92 6.35
CA VAL A 2 -2.87 6.18 6.14
C VAL A 2 -3.64 4.87 6.36
N ALA A 3 -4.77 4.94 7.06
CA ALA A 3 -5.71 3.82 7.16
C ALA A 3 -7.06 4.23 6.58
N THR A 4 -7.67 3.36 5.77
CA THR A 4 -9.02 3.57 5.23
C THR A 4 -9.94 2.43 5.66
N ARG A 5 -11.23 2.76 5.83
CA ARG A 5 -12.29 1.79 6.05
C ARG A 5 -13.51 2.19 5.23
N ASP A 6 -14.00 1.25 4.44
CA ASP A 6 -15.27 1.33 3.76
C ASP A 6 -16.35 0.69 4.65
N ALA A 7 -17.38 1.45 5.03
CA ALA A 7 -18.39 0.98 5.96
C ALA A 7 -19.40 0.02 5.30
N ASP A 8 -19.65 0.16 4.01
CA ASP A 8 -20.63 -0.64 3.28
C ASP A 8 -20.09 -2.05 3.02
N THR A 9 -18.81 -2.15 2.70
CA THR A 9 -18.14 -3.42 2.39
C THR A 9 -17.35 -3.99 3.57
N GLY A 10 -16.97 -3.18 4.55
CA GLY A 10 -16.09 -3.57 5.65
C GLY A 10 -14.61 -3.67 5.26
N VAL A 11 -14.24 -3.33 4.03
CA VAL A 11 -12.85 -3.38 3.56
C VAL A 11 -12.02 -2.32 4.27
N MET A 12 -10.91 -2.75 4.85
CA MET A 12 -9.93 -1.91 5.53
C MET A 12 -8.58 -2.04 4.83
N ARG A 13 -7.88 -0.92 4.69
CA ARG A 13 -6.55 -0.87 4.07
C ARG A 13 -5.61 -0.03 4.91
N VAL A 14 -4.35 -0.44 4.97
CA VAL A 14 -3.27 0.30 5.61
C VAL A 14 -2.21 0.59 4.57
N TYR A 15 -1.79 1.85 4.52
CA TYR A 15 -0.79 2.37 3.60
C TYR A 15 0.38 2.97 4.37
N VAL A 16 1.59 2.61 3.97
CA VAL A 16 2.84 3.21 4.45
C VAL A 16 3.51 3.86 3.26
N ASP A 17 3.97 5.10 3.45
CA ASP A 17 4.67 5.86 2.40
C ASP A 17 3.93 5.90 1.06
N GLY A 18 2.59 5.99 1.09
CA GLY A 18 1.76 6.05 -0.10
C GLY A 18 1.44 4.69 -0.76
N SER A 19 2.12 3.61 -0.36
CA SER A 19 1.95 2.26 -0.90
C SER A 19 1.03 1.42 -0.02
N LEU A 20 0.28 0.48 -0.61
CA LEU A 20 -0.60 -0.45 0.13
C LEU A 20 0.25 -1.53 0.80
N GLU A 21 0.15 -1.63 2.13
CA GLU A 21 0.88 -2.65 2.91
C GLU A 21 -0.01 -3.84 3.27
N ALA A 22 -1.28 -3.57 3.59
CA ALA A 22 -2.20 -4.61 4.02
C ALA A 22 -3.65 -4.26 3.69
N GLN A 23 -4.42 -5.31 3.39
CA GLN A 23 -5.87 -5.23 3.24
C GLN A 23 -6.53 -6.38 3.99
N ALA A 24 -7.61 -6.08 4.70
CA ALA A 24 -8.46 -7.07 5.34
C ALA A 24 -9.92 -6.64 5.23
N THR A 25 -10.85 -7.60 5.34
CA THR A 25 -12.28 -7.31 5.38
C THR A 25 -12.80 -7.61 6.76
N GLY A 26 -13.30 -6.57 7.43
CA GLY A 26 -13.99 -6.69 8.71
C GLY A 26 -15.51 -6.67 8.53
N PRO A 27 -16.27 -6.64 9.63
CA PRO A 27 -17.72 -6.53 9.55
C PRO A 27 -18.15 -5.17 8.98
N ALA A 28 -19.07 -5.21 8.02
CA ALA A 28 -19.71 -4.03 7.45
C ALA A 28 -20.61 -3.30 8.46
N GLY A 29 -21.17 -2.17 8.02
CA GLY A 29 -22.02 -1.27 8.79
C GLY A 29 -21.23 -0.20 9.56
N THR A 30 -21.96 0.77 10.09
CA THR A 30 -21.47 1.74 11.07
C THR A 30 -21.02 1.02 12.34
N LYS A 31 -19.97 1.54 12.99
CA LYS A 31 -19.47 1.04 14.27
C LYS A 31 -19.67 2.12 15.32
N ASP A 32 -20.06 1.69 16.52
CA ASP A 32 -20.13 2.58 17.67
C ASP A 32 -18.71 3.03 18.03
N ALA A 33 -18.53 4.33 18.19
CA ALA A 33 -17.27 4.93 18.62
C ALA A 33 -17.44 5.53 20.02
N PRO A 34 -16.43 5.44 20.90
CA PRO A 34 -16.40 6.19 22.14
C PRO A 34 -16.56 7.69 21.88
N ALA A 35 -17.14 8.44 22.82
CA ALA A 35 -17.39 9.87 22.68
C ALA A 35 -16.13 10.74 22.48
N THR A 36 -14.93 10.17 22.64
CA THR A 36 -13.66 10.89 22.51
C THR A 36 -12.73 10.18 21.53
N LEU A 37 -12.20 10.95 20.57
CA LEU A 37 -11.10 10.52 19.72
C LEU A 37 -9.78 10.83 20.42
N ARG A 38 -8.88 9.85 20.45
CA ARG A 38 -7.55 9.98 21.07
C ARG A 38 -6.48 9.67 20.03
N ILE A 39 -5.48 10.54 19.96
CA ILE A 39 -4.32 10.41 19.07
C ILE A 39 -3.08 10.26 19.95
N GLY A 40 -2.20 9.32 19.62
CA GLY A 40 -0.94 9.08 20.34
C GLY A 40 -1.06 8.27 21.64
N SER A 41 -2.19 7.60 21.90
CA SER A 41 -2.36 6.59 22.97
C SER A 41 -3.57 5.70 22.69
N LEU A 42 -3.69 4.58 23.40
CA LEU A 42 -4.90 3.74 23.34
C LEU A 42 -6.09 4.45 23.97
N GLN A 43 -7.32 4.06 23.57
CA GLN A 43 -8.57 4.62 24.08
C GLN A 43 -8.64 4.64 25.61
N THR A 44 -8.09 3.61 26.27
CA THR A 44 -8.04 3.47 27.74
C THR A 44 -7.07 4.44 28.43
N GLY A 45 -6.36 5.30 27.69
CA GLY A 45 -5.42 6.27 28.24
C GLY A 45 -4.09 5.66 28.68
N ILE A 46 -3.73 4.49 28.14
CA ILE A 46 -2.45 3.80 28.36
C ILE A 46 -1.68 3.68 27.03
N ASN A 47 -0.43 3.20 27.10
CA ASN A 47 0.44 2.96 25.94
C ASN A 47 0.57 4.19 25.04
N PHE A 48 1.16 5.25 25.59
CA PHE A 48 1.43 6.48 24.86
C PHE A 48 2.50 6.24 23.79
N LEU A 49 2.31 6.87 22.63
CA LEU A 49 3.30 6.85 21.57
C LEU A 49 4.55 7.62 22.02
N ALA A 50 5.70 6.96 22.02
CA ALA A 50 7.00 7.59 22.20
C ALA A 50 7.54 8.07 20.84
N GLY A 51 6.94 9.15 20.30
CA GLY A 51 7.29 9.66 18.98
C GLY A 51 6.58 10.96 18.64
N GLN A 52 6.82 11.46 17.43
CA GLN A 52 6.18 12.66 16.91
C GLN A 52 5.01 12.28 16.00
N ILE A 53 3.95 13.08 16.05
CA ILE A 53 2.78 12.99 15.17
C ILE A 53 2.60 14.37 14.57
N ASP A 54 2.42 14.42 13.26
CA ASP A 54 2.18 15.67 12.53
C ASP A 54 1.18 15.43 11.39
N GLU A 55 0.58 16.49 10.87
CA GLU A 55 -0.30 16.50 9.69
C GLU A 55 -1.51 15.53 9.78
N VAL A 56 -2.15 15.45 10.95
CA VAL A 56 -3.30 14.55 11.16
C VAL A 56 -4.50 15.01 10.35
N LYS A 57 -5.03 14.11 9.51
CA LYS A 57 -6.23 14.32 8.69
C LYS A 57 -7.23 13.20 8.94
N LEU A 58 -8.52 13.56 9.02
CA LEU A 58 -9.63 12.63 9.18
C LEU A 58 -10.68 12.90 8.11
N TYR A 59 -11.12 11.85 7.43
CA TYR A 59 -12.09 11.93 6.34
C TYR A 59 -13.34 11.10 6.68
N ASN A 60 -14.49 11.52 6.20
CA ASN A 60 -15.76 10.81 6.33
C ASN A 60 -16.03 9.81 5.17
N TYR A 61 -15.01 9.52 4.37
CA TYR A 61 -15.04 8.54 3.28
C TYR A 61 -13.68 7.84 3.15
N PRO A 62 -13.64 6.59 2.64
CA PRO A 62 -12.38 5.94 2.34
C PRO A 62 -11.69 6.64 1.15
N LEU A 63 -10.44 7.06 1.35
CA LEU A 63 -9.62 7.58 0.26
C LEU A 63 -9.26 6.49 -0.74
N THR A 64 -9.12 6.87 -2.01
CA THR A 64 -8.54 6.00 -3.05
C THR A 64 -7.02 5.94 -2.92
N ASP A 65 -6.42 4.87 -3.44
CA ASP A 65 -4.96 4.70 -3.47
C ASP A 65 -4.26 5.81 -4.26
N LEU A 66 -4.82 6.27 -5.38
CA LEU A 66 -4.31 7.42 -6.13
C LEU A 66 -4.33 8.72 -5.33
N THR A 67 -5.38 8.95 -4.54
CA THR A 67 -5.46 10.15 -3.68
C THR A 67 -4.38 10.11 -2.60
N ILE A 68 -4.19 8.94 -1.99
CA ILE A 68 -3.16 8.74 -0.96
C ILE A 68 -1.76 8.93 -1.55
N ALA A 69 -1.49 8.35 -2.72
CA ALA A 69 -0.22 8.50 -3.42
C ALA A 69 0.08 9.95 -3.78
N SER A 70 -0.92 10.69 -4.29
CA SER A 70 -0.80 12.12 -4.60
C SER A 70 -0.48 12.95 -3.36
N GLN A 71 -1.16 12.70 -2.23
CA GLN A 71 -0.85 13.39 -0.97
C GLN A 71 0.58 13.09 -0.49
N TYR A 72 1.02 11.84 -0.56
CA TYR A 72 2.39 11.45 -0.19
C TYR A 72 3.44 12.11 -1.08
N TYR A 73 3.23 12.11 -2.40
CA TYR A 73 4.09 12.78 -3.36
C TYR A 73 4.15 14.29 -3.09
N GLY A 74 3.00 14.93 -2.86
CA GLY A 74 2.95 16.36 -2.57
C GLY A 74 3.72 16.78 -1.31
N MET A 75 3.87 15.88 -0.33
CA MET A 75 4.63 16.15 0.91
C MET A 75 6.12 15.80 0.79
N THR A 76 6.48 14.78 0.01
CA THR A 76 7.84 14.20 0.04
C THR A 76 8.61 14.30 -1.27
N GLY A 77 7.92 14.55 -2.40
CA GLY A 77 8.47 14.44 -3.75
C GLY A 77 8.77 13.01 -4.21
N LYS A 78 8.46 11.99 -3.40
CA LYS A 78 8.72 10.57 -3.71
C LYS A 78 7.49 9.93 -4.35
N SER A 79 7.70 9.14 -5.39
CA SER A 79 6.66 8.39 -6.09
C SER A 79 6.48 7.01 -5.46
N PRO A 80 5.32 6.69 -4.87
CA PRO A 80 5.06 5.36 -4.33
C PRO A 80 4.56 4.39 -5.40
N CYS A 81 4.71 3.09 -5.15
CA CYS A 81 4.13 2.06 -6.01
C CYS A 81 2.63 1.93 -5.72
N VAL A 82 1.79 2.39 -6.64
CA VAL A 82 0.34 2.39 -6.47
C VAL A 82 -0.23 1.05 -6.92
N GLN A 83 -0.93 0.35 -6.03
CA GLN A 83 -1.44 -0.99 -6.31
C GLN A 83 -2.36 -1.07 -7.53
N SER A 84 -3.23 -0.07 -7.76
CA SER A 84 -4.10 -0.05 -8.96
C SER A 84 -3.37 0.21 -10.27
N LEU A 85 -2.16 0.76 -10.22
CA LEU A 85 -1.32 1.04 -11.39
C LEU A 85 -0.13 0.08 -11.53
N LYS A 86 0.06 -0.80 -10.53
CA LYS A 86 1.22 -1.68 -10.48
C LYS A 86 1.24 -2.57 -11.74
N PRO A 87 2.35 -2.61 -12.49
CA PRO A 87 2.50 -3.55 -13.59
C PRO A 87 2.32 -5.00 -13.12
N GLU A 88 1.89 -5.88 -14.03
CA GLU A 88 1.83 -7.30 -13.69
C GLU A 88 3.22 -7.81 -13.32
N THR A 89 3.33 -8.62 -12.27
CA THR A 89 4.61 -9.11 -11.73
C THR A 89 5.40 -10.01 -12.69
N LYS A 90 4.82 -10.40 -13.82
CA LYS A 90 5.53 -11.11 -14.90
C LYS A 90 6.27 -10.16 -15.85
N TYR A 91 6.00 -8.87 -15.78
CA TYR A 91 6.61 -7.85 -16.62
C TYR A 91 7.56 -6.94 -15.84
N ASP A 92 7.28 -6.72 -14.56
CA ASP A 92 8.18 -6.09 -13.57
C ASP A 92 8.94 -7.21 -12.83
N LEU A 93 10.07 -7.63 -13.40
CA LEU A 93 10.84 -8.80 -12.97
C LEU A 93 11.71 -8.51 -11.75
N ASN A 94 12.14 -7.25 -11.58
CA ASN A 94 12.95 -6.82 -10.45
C ASN A 94 12.11 -6.26 -9.29
N ALA A 95 10.79 -6.15 -9.46
CA ALA A 95 9.82 -5.65 -8.50
C ALA A 95 10.02 -4.19 -8.09
N ASP A 96 10.52 -3.34 -8.99
CA ASP A 96 10.74 -1.91 -8.76
C ASP A 96 9.53 -1.02 -9.11
N CYS A 97 8.42 -1.64 -9.55
CA CYS A 97 7.17 -0.99 -9.94
C CYS A 97 7.22 -0.22 -11.27
N ILE A 98 8.28 -0.40 -12.05
CA ILE A 98 8.46 0.13 -13.40
C ILE A 98 8.61 -1.07 -14.33
N VAL A 99 8.25 -0.91 -15.61
CA VAL A 99 8.62 -1.88 -16.65
C VAL A 99 9.53 -1.14 -17.62
N ASP A 100 10.83 -1.40 -17.53
CA ASP A 100 11.84 -0.73 -18.33
C ASP A 100 12.96 -1.66 -18.84
N LEU A 101 14.11 -1.06 -19.19
CA LEU A 101 15.24 -1.81 -19.73
C LEU A 101 15.85 -2.77 -18.70
N SER A 102 15.67 -2.52 -17.41
CA SER A 102 16.12 -3.38 -16.32
C SER A 102 15.38 -4.71 -16.35
N ASP A 103 14.06 -4.68 -16.49
CA ASP A 103 13.24 -5.90 -16.65
C ASP A 103 13.58 -6.65 -17.93
N PHE A 104 13.79 -5.92 -19.02
CA PHE A 104 14.24 -6.52 -20.27
C PHE A 104 15.60 -7.20 -20.10
N ALA A 105 16.53 -6.59 -19.38
CA ALA A 105 17.84 -7.16 -19.11
C ALA A 105 17.74 -8.44 -18.26
N ASP A 106 16.88 -8.46 -17.25
CA ASP A 106 16.62 -9.65 -16.43
C ASP A 106 16.04 -10.79 -17.27
N PHE A 107 15.06 -10.46 -18.12
CA PHE A 107 14.52 -11.43 -19.08
C PHE A 107 15.60 -11.94 -20.05
N ALA A 108 16.39 -11.04 -20.64
CA ALA A 108 17.46 -11.36 -21.58
C ALA A 108 18.55 -12.23 -20.93
N ALA A 109 18.86 -12.00 -19.65
CA ALA A 109 19.84 -12.78 -18.89
C ALA A 109 19.40 -14.24 -18.68
N HIS A 110 18.09 -14.50 -18.65
CA HIS A 110 17.52 -15.85 -18.57
C HIS A 110 17.02 -16.39 -19.92
N TRP A 111 17.21 -15.64 -21.00
CA TRP A 111 16.75 -16.00 -22.33
C TRP A 111 17.42 -17.31 -22.80
N LEU A 112 16.63 -18.22 -23.37
CA LEU A 112 17.03 -19.58 -23.78
C LEU A 112 17.45 -20.52 -22.63
N ASN A 113 17.36 -20.12 -21.36
CA ASN A 113 17.39 -21.10 -20.28
C ASN A 113 16.21 -22.07 -20.43
N CYS A 114 16.45 -23.32 -20.10
CA CYS A 114 15.55 -24.40 -20.44
C CYS A 114 15.55 -25.48 -19.35
N GLY A 115 14.48 -26.25 -19.29
CA GLY A 115 14.33 -27.40 -18.39
C GLY A 115 14.11 -28.72 -19.14
N LEU A 116 14.48 -28.81 -20.43
CA LEU A 116 14.21 -30.00 -21.24
C LEU A 116 15.30 -31.06 -21.06
N TYR A 117 14.86 -32.29 -20.79
CA TYR A 117 15.67 -33.50 -20.81
C TYR A 117 15.22 -34.40 -21.99
N PRO A 118 16.12 -34.98 -22.80
CA PRO A 118 17.56 -35.04 -22.58
C PRO A 118 18.37 -33.80 -22.97
N VAL A 119 17.89 -32.92 -23.84
CA VAL A 119 18.61 -31.67 -24.18
C VAL A 119 17.69 -30.54 -24.58
N CYS A 120 18.18 -29.33 -24.29
CA CYS A 120 17.69 -28.08 -24.87
C CYS A 120 18.48 -27.77 -26.13
N LYS A 121 17.80 -27.25 -27.14
CA LYS A 121 18.42 -26.84 -28.41
C LYS A 121 18.80 -25.37 -28.36
#